data_AF-A0A2M7BU67-F1
#
_entry.id   AF-A0A2M7BU67-F1
#
_cell.length_a   1.000
_cell.length_b   1.000
_cell.length_c   1.000
_cell.angle_alpha   90.00
_cell.angle_beta   90.00
_cell.angle_gamma   90.00
#
_symmetry.space_group_name_H-M   'P 1'
#
loop_
_entity.id
_entity.type
_entity.pdbx_description
1 polymer ?
#
loop_
_entity_poly.entity_id
_entity_poly.type
_entity_poly.pdbx_seq_one_letter_code
_entity_poly.pdbx_strand_id
1 'polypeptide(L)'
;MIKDKRIGEFLNDVASSKPTPGGGAIAALTGAEAAGLVEMVCNLTKPYGSLAKTAEEAQKLRSDLLNLADEDVRAFDRVIFAHRLKDNEEIKSSLKRAIEVPEKVKKLSGRVEELAKEVSQIGNKNAISDAKTAVHLAVAAQKSADENIEVNRLALEKF
;
A
#
# COMPACT_ATOMS: atom_id res chain seq x y z
N MET A 1 2.50 13.92 -7.21
CA MET A 1 2.10 12.81 -6.33
C MET A 1 2.31 11.50 -7.09
N ILE A 2 2.53 10.37 -6.42
CA ILE A 2 2.73 9.06 -7.05
C ILE A 2 1.56 8.73 -7.98
N LYS A 3 0.33 8.99 -7.52
CA LYS A 3 -0.91 8.72 -8.29
C LYS A 3 -1.02 9.41 -9.65
N ASP A 4 -0.25 10.47 -9.90
CA ASP A 4 -0.32 11.27 -11.13
C ASP A 4 0.88 11.01 -12.07
N LYS A 5 1.83 10.14 -11.68
CA LYS A 5 3.04 9.86 -12.47
C LYS A 5 2.80 8.75 -13.48
N ARG A 6 3.55 8.79 -14.58
CA ARG A 6 3.68 7.61 -15.44
C ARG A 6 4.47 6.53 -14.70
N ILE A 7 4.09 5.26 -14.88
CA ILE A 7 4.76 4.12 -14.20
C ILE A 7 6.27 4.14 -14.43
N GLY A 8 6.73 4.41 -15.66
CA GLY A 8 8.17 4.50 -15.96
C GLY A 8 8.89 5.63 -15.22
N GLU A 9 8.24 6.78 -15.02
CA GLU A 9 8.82 7.90 -14.26
C GLU A 9 8.89 7.56 -12.77
N PHE A 10 7.83 6.96 -12.24
CA PHE A 10 7.80 6.50 -10.86
C PHE A 10 8.91 5.47 -10.59
N LEU A 11 9.09 4.48 -11.47
CA LEU A 11 10.15 3.47 -11.32
C LEU A 11 11.56 4.07 -11.43
N ASN A 12 11.76 5.09 -12.27
CA ASN A 12 13.02 5.84 -12.32
C ASN A 12 13.31 6.56 -11.00
N ASP A 13 12.28 7.12 -10.35
CA ASP A 13 12.44 7.76 -9.03
C ASP A 13 12.78 6.73 -7.94
N VAL A 14 12.11 5.57 -7.95
CA VAL A 14 12.38 4.45 -7.02
C VAL A 14 13.83 3.94 -7.18
N ALA A 15 14.32 3.87 -8.41
CA ALA A 15 15.69 3.43 -8.72
C ALA A 15 16.74 4.53 -8.52
N SER A 16 16.35 5.75 -8.11
CA SER A 16 17.26 6.88 -7.97
C SER A 16 18.09 6.82 -6.69
N SER A 17 19.08 7.71 -6.56
CA SER A 17 19.86 7.88 -5.32
C SER A 17 19.14 8.70 -4.25
N LYS A 18 17.86 9.04 -4.44
CA LYS A 18 17.06 9.79 -3.46
C LYS A 18 16.51 8.82 -2.40
N PRO A 19 16.32 9.28 -1.16
CA PRO A 19 15.77 8.43 -0.10
C PRO A 19 14.27 8.11 -0.28
N THR A 20 13.54 8.88 -1.09
CA THR A 20 12.12 8.68 -1.39
C THR A 20 11.86 8.82 -2.89
N PRO A 21 10.89 8.08 -3.46
CA PRO A 21 10.04 7.07 -2.84
C PRO A 21 10.77 5.75 -2.52
N GLY A 22 10.43 5.12 -1.40
CA GLY A 22 11.06 3.89 -0.90
C GLY A 22 10.12 2.69 -0.78
N GLY A 23 10.51 1.71 0.02
CA GLY A 23 9.79 0.45 0.20
C GLY A 23 8.36 0.59 0.73
N GLY A 24 8.09 1.53 1.65
CA GLY A 24 6.75 1.78 2.17
C GLY A 24 5.78 2.27 1.10
N ALA A 25 6.20 3.24 0.29
CA ALA A 25 5.43 3.73 -0.85
C ALA A 25 5.15 2.63 -1.89
N ILE A 26 6.12 1.75 -2.17
CA ILE A 26 5.93 0.58 -3.04
C ILE A 26 4.95 -0.41 -2.42
N ALA A 27 5.06 -0.72 -1.13
CA ALA A 27 4.14 -1.62 -0.44
C ALA A 27 2.68 -1.13 -0.55
N ALA A 28 2.47 0.18 -0.38
CA ALA A 28 1.17 0.81 -0.54
C ALA A 28 0.64 0.72 -1.98
N LEU A 29 1.49 1.00 -2.98
CA LEU A 29 1.12 0.86 -4.39
C LEU A 29 0.78 -0.60 -4.75
N THR A 30 1.56 -1.57 -4.28
CA THR A 30 1.30 -3.00 -4.49
C THR A 30 -0.04 -3.43 -3.88
N GLY A 31 -0.39 -2.92 -2.70
CA GLY A 31 -1.73 -3.12 -2.13
C GLY A 31 -2.83 -2.52 -3.01
N ALA A 32 -2.62 -1.33 -3.57
CA ALA A 32 -3.57 -0.69 -4.47
C ALA A 32 -3.76 -1.47 -5.79
N GLU A 33 -2.67 -2.02 -6.36
CA GLU A 33 -2.71 -2.90 -7.53
C GLU A 33 -3.51 -4.17 -7.24
N ALA A 34 -3.29 -4.79 -6.07
CA ALA A 34 -4.06 -5.94 -5.62
C ALA A 34 -5.56 -5.62 -5.53
N ALA A 35 -5.91 -4.48 -4.93
CA ALA A 35 -7.30 -4.03 -4.84
C ALA A 35 -7.94 -3.77 -6.23
N GLY A 36 -7.16 -3.24 -7.17
CA GLY A 36 -7.59 -3.05 -8.56
C GLY A 36 -7.93 -4.36 -9.26
N LEU A 37 -7.16 -5.43 -9.02
CA LEU A 37 -7.47 -6.76 -9.54
C LEU A 37 -8.75 -7.35 -8.91
N VAL A 38 -8.97 -7.15 -7.61
CA VAL A 38 -10.23 -7.55 -6.96
C VAL A 38 -11.42 -6.86 -7.61
N GLU A 39 -11.36 -5.53 -7.77
CA GLU A 39 -12.41 -4.73 -8.42
C GLU A 39 -12.67 -5.19 -9.86
N MET A 40 -11.62 -5.46 -10.64
CA MET A 40 -11.73 -6.00 -11.99
C MET A 40 -12.47 -7.35 -12.01
N VAL A 41 -12.11 -8.28 -11.13
CA VAL A 41 -12.78 -9.60 -11.04
C VAL A 41 -14.25 -9.44 -10.69
N CYS A 42 -14.58 -8.57 -9.72
CA CYS A 42 -15.96 -8.27 -9.37
C CYS A 42 -16.75 -7.74 -10.58
N ASN A 43 -16.21 -6.78 -11.32
CA ASN A 43 -16.86 -6.17 -12.49
C ASN A 43 -17.07 -7.15 -13.64
N LEU A 44 -16.20 -8.14 -13.80
CA LEU A 44 -16.31 -9.19 -14.81
C LEU A 44 -17.25 -10.35 -14.40
N THR A 45 -17.71 -10.39 -13.15
CA THR A 45 -18.52 -11.51 -12.62
C THR A 45 -19.99 -11.41 -13.07
N LYS A 46 -20.59 -12.56 -13.40
CA LYS A 46 -22.00 -12.68 -13.82
C LYS A 46 -22.86 -13.40 -12.77
N PRO A 47 -24.16 -13.07 -12.62
CA PRO A 47 -24.85 -11.95 -13.30
C PRO A 47 -24.25 -10.60 -12.88
N TYR A 48 -24.25 -9.62 -13.79
CA TYR A 48 -23.62 -8.33 -13.53
C TYR A 48 -24.18 -7.67 -12.27
N GLY A 49 -23.29 -7.11 -11.45
CA GLY A 49 -23.65 -6.47 -10.18
C GLY A 49 -23.79 -7.41 -8.98
N SER A 50 -23.65 -8.73 -9.16
CA SER A 50 -23.70 -9.69 -8.04
C SER A 50 -22.65 -9.42 -6.95
N LEU A 51 -21.52 -8.83 -7.32
CA LEU A 51 -20.42 -8.46 -6.43
C LEU A 51 -20.23 -6.93 -6.30
N ALA A 52 -21.27 -6.13 -6.53
CA ALA A 52 -21.17 -4.66 -6.55
C ALA A 52 -20.60 -4.08 -5.23
N LYS A 53 -21.05 -4.58 -4.07
CA LYS A 53 -20.54 -4.13 -2.76
C LYS A 53 -19.05 -4.42 -2.58
N THR A 54 -18.60 -5.60 -3.03
CA THR A 54 -17.18 -5.98 -2.99
C THR A 54 -16.35 -5.10 -3.94
N ALA A 55 -16.89 -4.77 -5.11
CA ALA A 55 -16.25 -3.86 -6.06
C ALA A 55 -16.09 -2.44 -5.47
N GLU A 56 -17.14 -1.90 -4.83
CA GLU A 56 -17.11 -0.60 -4.16
C GLU A 56 -16.09 -0.57 -3.01
N GLU A 57 -16.02 -1.64 -2.22
CA GLU A 57 -15.03 -1.76 -1.15
C GLU A 57 -13.60 -1.82 -1.72
N ALA A 58 -13.37 -2.63 -2.75
CA ALA A 58 -12.08 -2.75 -3.42
C ALA A 58 -11.64 -1.41 -4.04
N GLN A 59 -12.57 -0.66 -4.65
CA GLN A 59 -12.32 0.68 -5.18
C GLN A 59 -11.85 1.64 -4.08
N LYS A 60 -12.52 1.61 -2.92
CA LYS A 60 -12.15 2.45 -1.78
C LYS A 60 -10.77 2.07 -1.26
N LEU A 61 -10.51 0.78 -1.07
CA LEU A 61 -9.20 0.27 -0.63
C LEU A 61 -8.09 0.68 -1.60
N ARG A 62 -8.32 0.57 -2.91
CA ARG A 62 -7.38 1.02 -3.96
C ARG A 62 -7.04 2.50 -3.79
N SER A 63 -8.05 3.35 -3.65
CA SER A 63 -7.87 4.79 -3.47
C SER A 63 -7.11 5.13 -2.17
N ASP A 64 -7.49 4.49 -1.07
CA ASP A 64 -6.86 4.71 0.24
C ASP A 64 -5.39 4.27 0.25
N LEU A 65 -5.09 3.09 -0.31
CA LEU A 65 -3.72 2.58 -0.46
C LEU A 65 -2.86 3.46 -1.37
N LEU A 66 -3.42 3.96 -2.48
CA LEU A 66 -2.69 4.88 -3.35
C LEU A 66 -2.39 6.22 -2.65
N ASN A 67 -3.30 6.74 -1.82
CA ASN A 67 -3.05 7.92 -1.01
C ASN A 67 -1.98 7.64 0.08
N LEU A 68 -1.98 6.45 0.67
CA LEU A 68 -0.95 6.04 1.64
C LEU A 68 0.45 5.99 1.02
N ALA A 69 0.59 5.66 -0.27
CA ALA A 69 1.87 5.72 -0.96
C ALA A 69 2.46 7.15 -0.94
N ASP A 70 1.62 8.15 -1.19
CA ASP A 70 2.01 9.57 -1.08
C ASP A 70 2.24 10.00 0.37
N GLU A 71 1.49 9.45 1.34
CA GLU A 71 1.70 9.73 2.76
C GLU A 71 3.03 9.16 3.28
N ASP A 72 3.44 7.99 2.79
CA ASP A 72 4.71 7.35 3.18
C ASP A 72 5.90 8.24 2.82
N VAL A 73 5.92 8.74 1.58
CA VAL A 73 6.94 9.71 1.12
C VAL A 73 6.98 10.93 2.02
N ARG A 74 5.82 11.53 2.32
CA ARG A 74 5.74 12.72 3.19
C ARG A 74 6.20 12.45 4.62
N ALA A 75 5.83 11.29 5.18
CA ALA A 75 6.22 10.90 6.53
C ALA A 75 7.73 10.69 6.64
N PHE A 76 8.34 10.03 5.65
CA PHE A 76 9.78 9.81 5.64
C PHE A 76 10.60 11.09 5.35
N ASP A 77 10.12 11.95 4.45
CA ASP A 77 10.73 13.26 4.22
C ASP A 77 10.76 14.11 5.51
N ARG A 78 9.71 13.99 6.36
CA ARG A 78 9.68 14.62 7.68
C ARG A 78 10.72 14.04 8.64
N VAL A 79 10.89 12.72 8.68
CA VAL A 79 11.95 12.08 9.48
C VAL A 79 13.34 12.62 9.09
N ILE A 80 13.63 12.70 7.78
CA ILE A 80 14.90 13.27 7.28
C ILE A 80 15.06 14.72 7.73
N PHE A 81 14.00 15.53 7.60
CA PHE A 81 14.02 16.93 7.99
C PHE A 81 14.28 17.10 9.50
N ALA A 82 13.59 16.32 10.35
CA ALA A 82 13.77 16.33 11.80
C ALA A 82 15.21 15.98 12.21
N HIS A 83 15.81 14.98 11.56
CA HIS A 83 17.22 14.64 11.79
C HIS A 83 18.19 15.78 11.43
N ARG A 84 17.89 16.56 10.38
CA ARG A 84 18.70 17.74 10.01
C ARG A 84 18.59 18.86 11.05
N LEU A 85 17.43 19.02 11.67
CA LEU A 85 17.22 19.99 12.74
C LEU A 85 17.86 19.58 14.07
N LYS A 86 18.19 18.29 14.25
CA LYS A 86 18.66 17.71 15.52
C LYS A 86 17.70 17.95 16.68
N ASP A 87 16.40 17.98 16.39
CA ASP A 87 15.33 18.11 17.38
C ASP A 87 14.79 16.72 17.72
N ASN A 88 15.09 16.23 18.92
CA ASN A 88 14.69 14.88 19.34
C ASN A 88 13.18 14.70 19.43
N GLU A 89 12.43 15.74 19.82
CA GLU A 89 10.97 15.63 19.93
C GLU A 89 10.32 15.57 18.55
N GLU A 90 10.81 16.39 17.60
CA GLU A 90 10.36 16.33 16.20
C GLU A 90 10.75 15.00 15.54
N ILE A 91 11.91 14.42 15.87
CA ILE A 91 12.32 13.11 15.37
C ILE A 91 11.38 12.02 15.92
N LYS A 92 11.11 11.99 17.22
CA LYS A 92 10.18 11.02 17.84
C LYS A 92 8.79 11.11 17.21
N SER A 93 8.28 12.33 17.05
CA SER A 93 6.99 12.61 16.41
C SER A 93 6.95 12.09 14.96
N SER A 94 7.97 12.42 14.17
CA SER A 94 8.06 12.01 12.76
C SER A 94 8.19 10.50 12.59
N LEU A 95 8.97 9.82 13.46
CA LEU A 95 9.11 8.37 13.45
C LEU A 95 7.81 7.66 13.80
N LYS A 96 7.04 8.16 14.79
CA LYS A 96 5.69 7.63 15.08
C LYS A 96 4.80 7.71 13.84
N ARG A 97 4.82 8.83 13.12
CA ARG A 97 4.05 8.97 11.88
C ARG A 97 4.54 8.01 10.79
N ALA A 98 5.85 7.81 10.67
CA ALA A 98 6.46 6.85 9.74
C ALA A 98 6.18 5.39 10.10
N ILE A 99 5.74 5.09 11.33
CA ILE A 99 5.22 3.77 11.74
C ILE A 99 3.72 3.65 11.41
N GLU A 100 2.93 4.68 11.70
CA GLU A 100 1.47 4.66 11.50
C GLU A 100 1.06 4.45 10.03
N VAL A 101 1.81 5.03 9.07
CA VAL A 101 1.49 4.90 7.64
C VAL A 101 1.60 3.44 7.18
N PRO A 102 2.73 2.72 7.34
CA PRO A 102 2.82 1.32 6.96
C PRO A 102 1.92 0.40 7.80
N GLU A 103 1.59 0.73 9.06
CA GLU A 103 0.55 0.00 9.81
C GLU A 103 -0.82 0.05 9.11
N LYS A 104 -1.20 1.22 8.58
CA LYS A 104 -2.42 1.36 7.76
C LYS A 104 -2.29 0.57 6.46
N VAL A 105 -1.15 0.63 5.77
CA VAL A 105 -0.90 -0.14 4.55
C VAL A 105 -1.09 -1.63 4.80
N LYS A 106 -0.49 -2.17 5.86
CA LYS A 106 -0.64 -3.57 6.26
C LYS A 106 -2.09 -3.92 6.50
N LYS A 107 -2.80 -3.13 7.32
CA LYS A 107 -4.21 -3.38 7.64
C LYS A 107 -5.09 -3.40 6.39
N LEU A 108 -4.98 -2.38 5.54
CA LEU A 108 -5.80 -2.28 4.33
C LEU A 108 -5.45 -3.39 3.32
N SER A 109 -4.16 -3.71 3.18
CA SER A 109 -3.73 -4.83 2.33
C SER A 109 -4.21 -6.19 2.85
N GLY A 110 -4.29 -6.38 4.17
CA GLY A 110 -4.93 -7.55 4.77
C GLY A 110 -6.41 -7.66 4.40
N ARG A 111 -7.15 -6.55 4.40
CA ARG A 111 -8.54 -6.54 3.93
C ARG A 111 -8.64 -6.84 2.42
N VAL A 112 -7.72 -6.34 1.60
CA VAL A 112 -7.64 -6.68 0.18
C VAL A 112 -7.39 -8.18 -0.02
N GLU A 113 -6.53 -8.80 0.79
CA GLU A 113 -6.28 -10.24 0.75
C GLU A 113 -7.55 -11.06 1.03
N GLU A 114 -8.33 -10.67 2.04
CA GLU A 114 -9.61 -11.30 2.36
C GLU A 114 -10.58 -11.25 1.17
N LEU A 115 -10.75 -10.06 0.57
CA LEU A 115 -11.60 -9.89 -0.61
C LEU A 115 -11.08 -10.69 -1.81
N ALA A 116 -9.77 -10.69 -2.04
CA ALA A 116 -9.14 -11.45 -3.12
C ALA A 116 -9.39 -12.96 -2.98
N LYS A 117 -9.32 -13.50 -1.75
CA LYS A 117 -9.67 -14.89 -1.45
C LYS A 117 -11.15 -15.17 -1.72
N GLU A 118 -12.05 -14.29 -1.29
CA GLU A 118 -13.49 -14.43 -1.54
C GLU A 118 -13.79 -14.47 -3.04
N VAL A 119 -13.35 -13.46 -3.80
CA VAL A 119 -13.63 -13.38 -5.24
C VAL A 119 -12.95 -14.49 -6.04
N SER A 120 -11.87 -15.08 -5.53
CA SER A 120 -11.25 -16.27 -6.16
C SER A 120 -12.16 -17.51 -6.13
N GLN A 121 -13.14 -17.55 -5.22
CA GLN A 121 -14.07 -18.66 -5.06
C GLN A 121 -15.40 -18.42 -5.78
N ILE A 122 -15.93 -17.19 -5.69
CA ILE A 122 -17.28 -16.86 -6.16
C ILE A 122 -17.31 -15.97 -7.41
N GLY A 123 -16.15 -15.43 -7.81
CA GLY A 123 -16.03 -14.51 -8.95
C GLY A 123 -15.99 -15.21 -10.31
N ASN A 124 -15.66 -14.43 -11.34
CA ASN A 124 -15.55 -14.92 -12.70
C ASN A 124 -14.45 -15.99 -12.81
N LYS A 125 -14.83 -17.22 -13.18
CA LYS A 125 -13.92 -18.36 -13.37
C LYS A 125 -12.79 -18.08 -14.39
N ASN A 126 -13.04 -17.23 -15.38
CA ASN A 126 -12.04 -16.85 -16.38
C ASN A 126 -11.02 -15.83 -15.86
N ALA A 127 -11.29 -15.18 -14.73
CA ALA A 127 -10.41 -14.19 -14.08
C ALA A 127 -9.83 -14.73 -12.75
N ILE A 128 -9.86 -16.05 -12.53
CA ILE A 128 -9.37 -16.66 -11.30
C ILE A 128 -7.86 -16.44 -11.10
N SER A 129 -7.08 -16.35 -12.19
CA SER A 129 -5.66 -16.01 -12.13
C SER A 129 -5.45 -14.59 -11.60
N ASP A 130 -6.31 -13.65 -11.95
CA ASP A 130 -6.25 -12.25 -11.49
C ASP A 130 -6.57 -12.18 -9.99
N ALA A 131 -7.61 -12.90 -9.54
CA ALA A 131 -7.95 -13.02 -8.12
C ALA A 131 -6.80 -13.63 -7.29
N LYS A 132 -6.15 -14.68 -7.79
CA LYS A 132 -4.99 -15.30 -7.13
C LYS A 132 -3.77 -14.36 -7.11
N THR A 133 -3.54 -13.63 -8.20
CA THR A 133 -2.50 -12.60 -8.26
C THR A 133 -2.74 -11.53 -7.20
N ALA A 134 -3.99 -11.07 -7.04
CA ALA A 134 -4.37 -10.13 -6.00
C ALA A 134 -4.05 -10.65 -4.58
N VAL A 135 -4.30 -11.93 -4.29
CA VAL A 135 -3.90 -12.54 -3.00
C VAL A 135 -2.39 -12.44 -2.79
N HIS A 136 -1.59 -12.82 -3.78
CA HIS A 136 -0.12 -12.78 -3.66
C HIS A 136 0.41 -11.36 -3.45
N LEU A 137 -0.11 -10.38 -4.21
CA LEU A 137 0.28 -8.98 -4.09
C LEU A 137 -0.14 -8.40 -2.74
N ALA A 138 -1.35 -8.69 -2.26
CA ALA A 138 -1.82 -8.23 -0.95
C ALA A 138 -0.97 -8.79 0.21
N VAL A 139 -0.53 -10.05 0.13
CA VAL A 139 0.41 -10.64 1.10
C VAL A 139 1.79 -9.99 1.00
N ALA A 140 2.29 -9.75 -0.21
CA ALA A 140 3.58 -9.08 -0.41
C ALA A 140 3.56 -7.65 0.14
N ALA A 141 2.47 -6.91 -0.06
CA ALA A 141 2.27 -5.58 0.49
C ALA A 141 2.28 -5.57 2.03
N GLN A 142 1.60 -6.52 2.67
CA GLN A 142 1.62 -6.66 4.14
C GLN A 142 3.02 -6.93 4.69
N LYS A 143 3.73 -7.90 4.09
CA LYS A 143 5.10 -8.23 4.52
C LYS A 143 6.06 -7.06 4.31
N SER A 144 5.94 -6.36 3.17
CA SER A 144 6.77 -5.19 2.89
C SER A 144 6.47 -4.04 3.86
N ALA A 145 5.20 -3.83 4.22
CA ALA A 145 4.81 -2.86 5.23
C ALA A 145 5.39 -3.21 6.61
N ASP A 146 5.40 -4.49 6.99
CA ASP A 146 6.00 -4.95 8.25
C ASP A 146 7.50 -4.59 8.37
N GLU A 147 8.27 -4.77 7.31
CA GLU A 147 9.69 -4.37 7.30
C GLU A 147 9.85 -2.86 7.57
N ASN A 148 8.97 -2.02 7.00
CA ASN A 148 9.01 -0.58 7.21
C ASN A 148 8.56 -0.17 8.62
N ILE A 149 7.58 -0.88 9.21
CA ILE A 149 7.17 -0.69 10.60
C ILE A 149 8.35 -0.97 11.52
N GLU A 150 9.02 -2.11 11.33
CA GLU A 150 10.08 -2.56 12.22
C GLU A 150 11.31 -1.65 12.15
N VAL A 151 11.73 -1.24 10.95
CA VAL A 151 12.86 -0.31 10.79
C VAL A 151 12.59 1.03 11.49
N ASN A 152 11.38 1.59 11.37
CA ASN A 152 11.05 2.84 12.05
C ASN A 152 10.89 2.67 13.57
N ARG A 153 10.40 1.51 14.04
CA ARG A 153 10.34 1.17 15.47
C ARG A 153 11.74 1.10 16.09
N LEU A 154 12.66 0.36 15.47
CA LEU A 154 14.06 0.27 15.90
C LEU A 154 14.77 1.63 15.87
N ALA A 155 14.40 2.52 14.95
CA ALA A 155 14.91 3.89 14.95
C ALA A 155 14.37 4.71 16.12
N LEU A 156 13.08 4.54 16.47
CA LEU A 156 12.43 5.28 17.56
C LEU A 156 12.95 4.86 18.94
N GLU A 157 13.29 3.58 19.14
CA GLU A 157 13.84 3.04 20.40
C GLU A 157 15.19 3.66 20.82
N LYS A 158 15.85 4.40 19.91
CA LYS A 158 17.12 5.10 20.18
C LYS A 158 16.95 6.44 20.90
N PHE A 159 15.71 6.85 21.21
CA PHE A 159 15.38 8.14 21.80
C PHE A 159 14.50 8.03 23.05
#